data_AF-A0A4R5UK52-F1
#
_entry.id   AF-A0A4R5UK52-F1
#
_cell.length_a   1.000
_cell.length_b   1.000
_cell.length_c   1.000
_cell.angle_alpha   90.00
_cell.angle_beta   90.00
_cell.angle_gamma   90.00
#
_symmetry.space_group_name_H-M   'P 1'
#
loop_
_entity.id
_entity.type
_entity.pdbx_description
1 polymer ?
#
loop_
_entity_poly.entity_id
_entity_poly.type
_entity_poly.pdbx_seq_one_letter_code
_entity_poly.pdbx_strand_id
1 'polypeptide(L)'
;MADKKTDDKPGLSDPITLRLPVDILADIEKIAETADRSRSWVIVRALKYYLINEGSDLLEIRQGLEDVKAGRVHDAEEVFAELERLSREDAA
;
A
#
# COMPACT_ATOMS: atom_id res chain seq x y z
N MET A 1 -15.30 30.76 18.29
CA MET A 1 -15.15 29.48 17.58
C MET A 1 -13.82 29.55 16.86
N ALA A 2 -12.83 28.76 17.27
CA ALA A 2 -11.50 28.78 16.68
C ALA A 2 -11.33 27.49 15.87
N ASP A 3 -11.17 27.66 14.56
CA ASP A 3 -10.84 26.61 13.61
C ASP A 3 -9.53 25.93 14.01
N LYS A 4 -9.60 24.65 14.35
CA LYS A 4 -8.42 23.79 14.49
C LYS A 4 -8.14 23.18 13.12
N LYS A 5 -7.26 23.81 12.34
CA LYS A 5 -6.64 23.16 11.18
C LYS A 5 -6.07 21.82 11.64
N THR A 6 -6.65 20.75 11.13
CA THR A 6 -6.14 19.40 11.33
C THR A 6 -4.96 19.27 10.37
N ASP A 7 -3.74 19.37 10.90
CA ASP A 7 -2.52 19.04 10.15
C ASP A 7 -2.62 17.55 9.79
N ASP A 8 -2.94 17.25 8.54
CA ASP A 8 -3.14 15.92 7.98
C ASP A 8 -1.80 15.18 7.79
N LYS A 9 -1.01 15.08 8.86
CA LYS A 9 0.22 14.29 8.90
C LYS A 9 -0.14 12.92 9.47
N PRO A 10 0.02 11.82 8.71
CA PRO A 10 -0.21 10.49 9.25
C PRO A 10 0.66 10.28 10.48
N GLY A 11 0.07 9.73 11.54
CA GLY A 11 0.76 9.44 12.79
C GLY A 11 1.96 8.54 12.53
N LEU A 12 3.12 8.90 13.11
CA LEU A 12 4.31 8.06 13.05
C LEU A 12 4.17 6.92 14.05
N SER A 13 4.70 5.75 13.69
CA SER A 13 4.88 4.65 14.64
C SER A 13 5.98 4.99 15.67
N ASP A 14 6.09 4.17 16.70
CA ASP A 14 7.30 4.14 17.51
C ASP A 14 8.54 3.81 16.64
N PRO A 15 9.73 4.30 17.02
CA PRO A 15 10.96 4.00 16.30
C PRO A 15 11.23 2.50 16.21
N ILE A 16 11.56 2.03 15.02
CA ILE A 16 11.98 0.64 14.78
C ILE A 16 13.51 0.57 14.68
N THR A 17 14.10 -0.47 15.27
CA THR A 17 15.54 -0.77 15.09
C THR A 17 15.69 -1.75 13.95
N LEU A 18 16.43 -1.37 12.91
CA LEU A 18 16.66 -2.19 11.72
C LEU A 18 18.16 -2.41 11.50
N ARG A 19 18.55 -3.66 11.22
CA ARG A 19 19.90 -3.98 10.75
C ARG A 19 19.91 -4.03 9.23
N LEU A 20 20.88 -3.35 8.62
CA LEU A 20 21.08 -3.31 7.18
C LEU A 20 22.49 -3.85 6.85
N PRO A 21 22.68 -4.50 5.69
CA PRO A 21 24.00 -4.70 5.11
C PRO A 21 24.76 -3.36 5.00
N VAL A 22 26.06 -3.39 5.28
CA VAL A 22 26.89 -2.16 5.39
C VAL A 22 26.96 -1.41 4.06
N ASP A 23 27.05 -2.13 2.97
CA ASP A 23 27.04 -1.61 1.60
C ASP A 23 25.71 -0.92 1.25
N ILE A 24 24.58 -1.54 1.60
CA ILE A 24 23.25 -0.93 1.39
C ILE A 24 23.10 0.36 2.19
N LEU A 25 23.53 0.37 3.46
CA LEU A 25 23.50 1.58 4.28
C LEU A 25 24.35 2.69 3.66
N ALA A 26 25.56 2.36 3.19
CA ALA A 26 26.45 3.32 2.56
C ALA A 26 25.83 3.96 1.30
N ASP A 27 25.13 3.18 0.49
CA ASP A 27 24.46 3.70 -0.71
C ASP A 27 23.22 4.54 -0.36
N ILE A 28 22.45 4.16 0.66
CA ILE A 28 21.35 4.99 1.18
C ILE A 28 21.88 6.35 1.66
N GLU A 29 23.04 6.37 2.34
CA GLU A 29 23.66 7.60 2.83
C GLU A 29 24.12 8.52 1.69
N LYS A 30 24.74 7.98 0.64
CA LYS A 30 25.11 8.75 -0.56
C LYS A 30 23.88 9.33 -1.27
N ILE A 31 22.81 8.55 -1.41
CA ILE A 31 21.55 9.00 -2.02
C ILE A 31 20.94 10.14 -1.18
N ALA A 32 20.92 9.97 0.14
CA ALA A 32 20.39 10.97 1.07
C ALA A 32 21.17 12.29 0.97
N GLU A 33 22.50 12.23 0.99
CA GLU A 33 23.38 13.40 0.84
C GLU A 33 23.18 14.09 -0.52
N THR A 34 23.21 13.33 -1.62
CA THR A 34 23.05 13.87 -2.98
C THR A 34 21.68 14.52 -3.18
N ALA A 35 20.63 13.96 -2.57
CA ALA A 35 19.26 14.44 -2.71
C ALA A 35 18.89 15.55 -1.71
N ASP A 36 19.79 15.93 -0.78
CA ASP A 36 19.49 16.81 0.36
C ASP A 36 18.25 16.33 1.15
N ARG A 37 18.30 15.06 1.55
CA ARG A 37 17.22 14.37 2.28
C ARG A 37 17.77 13.55 3.44
N SER A 38 16.89 13.18 4.38
CA SER A 38 17.27 12.29 5.47
C SER A 38 17.31 10.83 5.02
N ARG A 39 18.13 10.00 5.71
CA ARG A 39 18.11 8.54 5.54
C ARG A 39 16.71 7.95 5.67
N SER A 40 15.96 8.42 6.67
CA SER A 40 14.58 7.99 6.89
C SER A 40 13.67 8.30 5.71
N TRP A 41 13.85 9.44 5.03
CA TRP A 41 13.09 9.76 3.82
C TRP A 41 13.37 8.76 2.69
N VAL A 42 14.64 8.42 2.46
CA VAL A 42 15.03 7.44 1.43
C VAL A 42 14.45 6.07 1.74
N ILE A 43 14.58 5.62 2.99
CA ILE A 43 14.08 4.31 3.45
C ILE A 43 12.55 4.26 3.32
N VAL A 44 11.83 5.27 3.84
CA VAL A 44 10.36 5.31 3.74
C VAL A 44 9.90 5.34 2.28
N ARG A 45 10.62 6.04 1.40
CA ARG A 45 10.32 6.03 -0.03
C ARG A 45 10.48 4.64 -0.65
N ALA A 46 11.57 3.95 -0.33
CA ALA A 46 11.80 2.57 -0.80
C ALA A 46 10.72 1.60 -0.28
N LEU A 47 10.34 1.71 0.99
CA LEU A 47 9.27 0.90 1.58
C LEU A 47 7.91 1.15 0.93
N LYS A 48 7.58 2.42 0.64
CA LYS A 48 6.36 2.75 -0.11
C LYS A 48 6.36 2.14 -1.52
N TYR A 49 7.51 2.18 -2.19
CA TYR A 49 7.64 1.59 -3.51
C TYR A 49 7.44 0.07 -3.46
N TYR A 50 8.03 -0.63 -2.48
CA TYR A 50 7.77 -2.05 -2.28
C TYR A 50 6.28 -2.34 -2.05
N LEU A 51 5.62 -1.57 -1.17
CA LEU A 51 4.19 -1.77 -0.88
C LEU A 51 3.31 -1.57 -2.12
N ILE A 52 3.62 -0.59 -2.96
CA ILE A 52 2.84 -0.31 -4.18
C ILE A 52 3.05 -1.39 -5.25
N ASN A 53 4.29 -1.83 -5.47
CA ASN A 53 4.61 -2.68 -6.63
C ASN A 53 4.61 -4.18 -6.33
N GLU A 54 4.82 -4.58 -5.08
CA GLU A 54 4.93 -5.99 -4.68
C GLU A 54 3.99 -6.32 -3.52
N GLY A 55 3.81 -5.37 -2.58
CA GLY A 55 3.00 -5.58 -1.39
C GLY A 55 1.49 -5.58 -1.64
N SER A 56 0.98 -4.87 -2.66
CA SER A 56 -0.46 -4.72 -2.90
C SER A 56 -1.13 -6.07 -3.11
N ASP A 57 -0.61 -6.89 -4.02
CA ASP A 57 -1.14 -8.21 -4.34
C ASP A 57 -1.20 -9.12 -3.11
N LEU A 58 -0.14 -9.12 -2.28
CA LEU A 58 -0.10 -9.89 -1.04
C LEU A 58 -1.18 -9.45 -0.04
N LEU A 59 -1.41 -8.14 0.07
CA LEU A 59 -2.43 -7.58 0.95
C LEU A 59 -3.83 -7.86 0.42
N GLU A 60 -4.06 -7.77 -0.89
CA GLU A 60 -5.33 -8.08 -1.54
C GLU A 60 -5.69 -9.56 -1.40
N ILE A 61 -4.73 -10.46 -1.61
CA ILE A 61 -4.93 -11.90 -1.37
C ILE A 61 -5.29 -12.15 0.09
N ARG A 62 -4.57 -11.51 1.02
CA ARG A 62 -4.86 -11.63 2.45
C ARG A 62 -6.27 -11.16 2.78
N GLN A 63 -6.68 -10.03 2.22
CA GLN A 63 -8.02 -9.48 2.41
C GLN A 63 -9.10 -10.44 1.85
N GLY A 64 -8.91 -10.98 0.65
CA GLY A 64 -9.84 -11.94 0.06
C GLY A 64 -10.01 -13.20 0.92
N LEU A 65 -8.93 -13.72 1.51
CA LEU A 65 -9.02 -14.84 2.46
C LEU A 65 -9.80 -14.48 3.72
N GLU A 66 -9.65 -13.26 4.22
CA GLU A 66 -10.41 -12.76 5.37
C GLU A 66 -11.89 -12.56 5.04
N ASP A 67 -12.21 -12.11 3.82
CA ASP A 67 -13.57 -11.98 3.31
C ASP A 67 -14.26 -13.33 3.21
N VAL A 68 -13.60 -14.34 2.64
CA VAL A 68 -14.09 -15.72 2.59
C VAL A 68 -14.38 -16.25 4.00
N LYS A 69 -13.44 -16.06 4.93
CA LYS A 69 -13.62 -16.50 6.32
C LYS A 69 -14.79 -15.81 7.02
N ALA A 70 -15.05 -14.56 6.67
CA ALA A 70 -16.15 -13.77 7.22
C ALA A 70 -17.48 -13.97 6.48
N GLY A 71 -17.52 -14.80 5.42
CA GLY A 71 -18.71 -14.99 4.59
C GLY A 71 -19.05 -13.81 3.69
N ARG A 72 -18.12 -12.87 3.47
CA ARG A 72 -18.27 -11.76 2.51
C ARG A 72 -17.93 -12.24 1.10
N VAL A 73 -18.77 -13.13 0.57
CA VAL A 73 -18.59 -13.74 -0.76
C VAL A 73 -19.87 -13.59 -1.59
N HIS A 74 -19.70 -13.61 -2.91
CA HIS A 74 -20.82 -13.66 -3.86
C HIS A 74 -20.90 -15.06 -4.49
N ASP A 75 -22.12 -15.44 -4.86
CA ASP A 75 -22.35 -16.64 -5.66
C ASP A 75 -21.80 -16.45 -7.09
N ALA A 76 -21.10 -17.45 -7.62
CA ALA A 76 -20.37 -17.29 -8.87
C ALA A 76 -21.33 -17.17 -10.06
N GLU A 77 -22.39 -17.99 -10.08
CA GLU A 77 -23.40 -18.01 -11.11
C GLU A 77 -24.15 -16.66 -11.18
N GLU A 78 -24.47 -16.07 -10.03
CA GLU A 78 -25.06 -14.73 -9.97
C GLU A 78 -24.14 -13.66 -10.57
N VAL A 79 -22.85 -13.67 -10.21
CA VAL A 79 -21.85 -12.73 -10.74
C VAL A 79 -21.71 -12.86 -12.26
N PHE A 80 -21.62 -14.07 -12.80
CA PHE A 80 -21.51 -14.27 -14.24
C PHE A 80 -22.75 -13.80 -15.00
N ALA A 81 -23.95 -14.06 -14.46
CA ALA A 81 -25.20 -13.58 -15.05
C ALA A 81 -25.26 -12.04 -15.10
N GLU A 82 -24.79 -11.37 -14.04
CA GLU A 82 -24.71 -9.92 -13.99
C GLU A 82 -23.71 -9.34 -15.00
N LEU A 83 -22.50 -9.90 -15.07
CA LEU A 83 -21.48 -9.46 -16.03
C LEU A 83 -21.96 -9.62 -17.49
N GLU A 84 -22.66 -10.71 -17.80
CA GLU A 84 -23.20 -10.94 -19.14
C GLU A 84 -24.27 -9.91 -19.51
N ARG A 85 -25.15 -9.55 -18.55
CA ARG A 85 -26.14 -8.48 -18.74
C ARG A 85 -25.47 -7.14 -19.02
N LEU A 86 -24.49 -6.72 -18.21
CA LEU A 86 -23.77 -5.46 -18.39
C LEU A 86 -23.08 -5.39 -19.75
N SER A 87 -22.44 -6.48 -20.19
CA SER A 87 -21.77 -6.53 -21.49
C SER A 87 -22.70 -6.30 -22.69
N ARG A 88 -23.98 -6.68 -22.56
CA ARG A 88 -25.00 -6.46 -23.61
C ARG A 88 -25.53 -5.04 -23.63
N GLU A 89 -25.60 -4.40 -22.46
CA GLU A 89 -26.05 -3.02 -22.31
C GLU A 89 -25.04 -2.02 -22.87
N ASP A 90 -23.73 -2.25 -22.65
CA ASP A 90 -22.66 -1.42 -23.20
C ASP A 90 -22.52 -1.51 -24.74
N ALA A 91 -23.05 -2.59 -25.34
CA ALA A 91 -23.01 -2.84 -26.78
C ALA A 91 -24.22 -2.27 -27.55
N ALA A 92 -25.21 -1.72 -26.85
CA ALA A 92 -26.47 -1.21 -27.38
C ALA A 92 -26.48 0.34 -27.48
#